data_AF-W5YLN0-F1
#
_entry.id   AF-W5YLN0-F1
#
_cell.length_a   1.000
_cell.length_b   1.000
_cell.length_c   1.000
_cell.angle_alpha   90.00
_cell.angle_beta   90.00
_cell.angle_gamma   90.00
#
_symmetry.space_group_name_H-M   'P 1'
#
loop_
_entity.id
_entity.type
_entity.pdbx_description
1 polymer ?
#
loop_
_entity_poly.entity_id
_entity_poly.type
_entity_poly.pdbx_seq_one_letter_code
_entity_poly.pdbx_strand_id
1 'polypeptide(L)'
;MPDGSVRYVWAVPPGEPLIGVNGQLVLNSVRKALSMQAQQGRILGSAVVYDYKPSPDSEIDQVNIELEYLGGHAEVVATEYTLSSGGVTFHEGAAKTYSPLVFAGNGTGSP
;
A
#
# COMPACT_ATOMS: atom_id res chain seq x y z
N MET A 1 -25.04 -8.06 -2.88
CA MET A 1 -24.26 -7.36 -1.85
C MET A 1 -22.80 -7.62 -2.13
N PRO A 2 -21.90 -6.62 -2.08
CA PRO A 2 -20.46 -6.89 -2.09
C PRO A 2 -20.15 -7.71 -0.85
N ASP A 3 -19.58 -8.89 -1.00
CA ASP A 3 -19.35 -9.88 0.05
C ASP A 3 -18.14 -9.57 0.95
N GLY A 4 -17.54 -8.39 0.80
CA GLY A 4 -16.29 -8.04 1.49
C GLY A 4 -15.07 -8.82 0.98
N SER A 5 -15.14 -9.45 -0.21
CA SER A 5 -14.01 -10.20 -0.77
C SER A 5 -12.77 -9.31 -0.95
N VAL A 6 -11.69 -9.69 -0.26
CA VAL A 6 -10.38 -9.05 -0.37
C VAL A 6 -9.71 -9.54 -1.66
N ARG A 7 -9.34 -8.62 -2.54
CA ARG A 7 -8.64 -8.91 -3.80
C ARG A 7 -7.22 -8.40 -3.73
N TYR A 8 -6.27 -9.27 -4.06
CA TYR A 8 -4.84 -8.96 -4.03
C TYR A 8 -4.31 -8.69 -5.44
N VAL A 9 -3.40 -7.72 -5.55
CA VAL A 9 -2.63 -7.46 -6.77
C VAL A 9 -1.17 -7.69 -6.42
N TRP A 10 -0.54 -8.65 -7.08
CA TRP A 10 0.87 -8.96 -6.90
C TRP A 10 1.67 -8.43 -8.10
N ALA A 11 2.82 -7.82 -7.83
CA ALA A 11 3.75 -7.43 -8.87
C ALA A 11 4.60 -8.59 -9.36
N VAL A 12 4.94 -9.49 -8.44
CA VAL A 12 5.71 -10.72 -8.63
C VAL A 12 5.01 -11.81 -7.82
N PRO A 13 4.95 -13.07 -8.31
CA PRO A 13 4.35 -14.16 -7.56
C PRO A 13 4.98 -14.32 -6.16
N PRO A 14 4.19 -14.72 -5.14
CA PRO A 14 4.74 -15.01 -3.81
C PRO A 14 5.86 -16.06 -3.89
N GLY A 15 7.00 -15.76 -3.26
CA GLY A 15 8.17 -16.66 -3.21
C GLY A 15 9.18 -16.50 -4.35
N GLU A 16 8.89 -15.67 -5.37
CA GLU A 16 9.83 -15.37 -6.45
C GLU A 16 10.71 -14.14 -6.10
N PRO A 17 12.02 -14.16 -6.44
CA PRO A 17 12.93 -13.07 -6.10
C PRO A 17 12.68 -11.83 -6.97
N LEU A 18 12.71 -10.64 -6.35
CA LEU A 18 12.54 -9.34 -6.99
C LEU A 18 13.82 -8.85 -7.69
N ILE A 19 14.36 -9.61 -8.63
CA ILE A 19 15.61 -9.27 -9.33
C ILE A 19 15.34 -8.21 -10.41
N GLY A 20 15.96 -7.04 -10.29
CA GLY A 20 15.87 -5.97 -11.29
C GLY A 20 14.51 -5.27 -11.38
N VAL A 21 13.63 -5.51 -10.41
CA VAL A 21 12.29 -4.90 -10.36
C VAL A 21 12.37 -3.52 -9.72
N ASN A 22 11.89 -2.50 -10.42
CA ASN A 22 11.78 -1.15 -9.87
C ASN A 22 10.53 -1.05 -8.99
N GLY A 23 10.73 -1.05 -7.67
CA GLY A 23 9.64 -0.99 -6.68
C GLY A 23 8.71 0.22 -6.84
N GLN A 24 9.24 1.38 -7.24
CA GLN A 24 8.41 2.58 -7.47
C GLN A 24 7.49 2.41 -8.69
N LEU A 25 8.00 1.85 -9.79
CA LEU A 25 7.17 1.56 -10.97
C LEU A 25 6.10 0.52 -10.67
N VAL A 26 6.45 -0.49 -9.87
CA VAL A 26 5.50 -1.50 -9.38
C VAL A 26 4.39 -0.84 -8.56
N LEU A 27 4.73 -0.05 -7.54
CA LEU A 27 3.75 0.62 -6.69
C LEU A 27 2.82 1.51 -7.51
N ASN A 28 3.37 2.29 -8.44
CA ASN A 28 2.57 3.11 -9.35
C ASN A 28 1.63 2.28 -10.23
N SER A 29 2.06 1.09 -10.67
CA SER A 29 1.23 0.19 -11.46
C SER A 29 0.08 -0.43 -10.64
N VAL A 30 0.36 -0.84 -9.40
CA VAL A 30 -0.66 -1.33 -8.46
C VAL A 30 -1.70 -0.24 -8.19
N ARG A 31 -1.26 0.97 -7.84
CA ARG A 31 -2.17 2.12 -7.61
C ARG A 31 -3.01 2.41 -8.85
N LYS A 32 -2.43 2.42 -10.04
CA LYS A 32 -3.17 2.60 -11.30
C LYS A 32 -4.23 1.51 -11.51
N ALA A 33 -3.90 0.25 -11.24
CA ALA A 33 -4.86 -0.86 -11.34
C ALA A 33 -6.03 -0.69 -10.37
N LEU A 34 -5.74 -0.31 -9.11
CA LEU A 34 -6.74 -0.01 -8.10
C LEU A 34 -7.61 1.18 -8.49
N SER A 35 -7.02 2.28 -9.00
CA SER A 35 -7.77 3.44 -9.50
C SER A 35 -8.74 3.06 -10.61
N MET A 36 -8.35 2.19 -11.55
CA MET A 36 -9.26 1.70 -12.58
C MET A 36 -10.43 0.89 -12.01
N GLN A 37 -10.18 0.04 -10.99
CA GLN A 37 -11.27 -0.68 -10.30
C GLN A 37 -12.20 0.29 -9.55
N ALA A 38 -11.63 1.31 -8.90
CA ALA A 38 -12.37 2.33 -8.19
C ALA A 38 -13.27 3.16 -9.13
N GLN A 39 -12.74 3.61 -10.27
CA GLN A 39 -13.50 4.34 -11.31
C GLN A 39 -14.65 3.50 -11.89
N GLN A 40 -14.49 2.17 -11.94
CA GLN A 40 -15.54 1.24 -12.37
C GLN A 40 -16.54 0.89 -11.26
N GLY A 41 -16.42 1.51 -10.07
CA GLY A 41 -17.30 1.24 -8.93
C GLY A 41 -17.15 -0.17 -8.35
N ARG A 42 -16.03 -0.86 -8.61
CA ARG A 42 -15.81 -2.25 -8.20
C ARG A 42 -15.25 -2.39 -6.78
N ILE A 43 -14.65 -1.32 -6.27
CA ILE A 43 -14.09 -1.27 -4.91
C ILE A 43 -14.54 0.02 -4.22
N LEU A 44 -14.72 -0.05 -2.90
CA LEU A 44 -15.09 1.08 -2.04
C LEU A 44 -13.94 1.51 -1.11
N GLY A 45 -12.86 0.73 -1.10
CA GLY A 45 -11.62 1.02 -0.41
C GLY A 45 -10.47 0.18 -0.95
N SER A 46 -9.26 0.54 -0.56
CA SER A 46 -8.03 -0.14 -0.94
C SER A 46 -7.00 -0.10 0.18
N ALA A 47 -6.17 -1.14 0.26
CA ALA A 47 -4.96 -1.17 1.06
C ALA A 47 -3.77 -1.50 0.15
N VAL A 48 -2.70 -0.70 0.19
CA VAL A 48 -1.43 -1.01 -0.48
C VAL A 48 -0.37 -1.20 0.58
N VAL A 49 0.19 -2.41 0.66
CA VAL A 49 1.22 -2.77 1.64
C VAL A 49 2.55 -2.95 0.91
N TYR A 50 3.61 -2.35 1.44
CA TYR A 50 4.94 -2.50 0.87
C TYR A 50 6.04 -2.30 1.91
N ASP A 51 7.12 -3.05 1.72
CA ASP A 51 8.37 -2.81 2.42
C ASP A 51 9.08 -1.58 1.84
N TYR A 52 9.67 -0.80 2.73
CA TYR A 52 10.46 0.37 2.43
C TYR A 52 11.77 0.29 3.21
N LYS A 53 12.84 0.64 2.51
CA LYS A 53 14.17 0.75 3.08
C LYS A 53 14.67 2.16 2.78
N PRO A 54 14.93 3.02 3.78
CA PRO A 54 15.34 4.40 3.55
C PRO A 54 16.60 4.53 2.68
N SER A 55 17.52 3.57 2.83
CA SER A 55 18.72 3.44 2.02
C SER A 55 19.12 1.96 1.87
N PRO A 56 19.91 1.59 0.85
CA PRO A 56 20.39 0.21 0.69
C PRO A 56 21.12 -0.34 1.92
N ASP A 57 21.84 0.52 2.65
CA ASP A 57 22.66 0.17 3.80
C ASP A 57 21.94 0.33 5.15
N SER A 58 20.66 0.70 5.16
CA SER A 58 19.88 0.85 6.40
C SER A 58 19.70 -0.51 7.08
N GLU A 59 20.02 -0.64 8.36
CA GLU A 59 19.67 -1.84 9.14
C GLU A 59 18.19 -1.85 9.55
N ILE A 60 17.50 -0.72 9.36
CA ILE A 60 16.09 -0.56 9.65
C ILE A 60 15.30 -0.82 8.38
N ASP A 61 14.40 -1.80 8.46
CA ASP A 61 13.36 -2.03 7.46
C ASP A 61 12.04 -1.42 7.97
N GLN A 62 11.17 -1.03 7.05
CA GLN A 62 9.89 -0.42 7.38
C GLN A 62 8.81 -1.04 6.53
N VAL A 63 7.66 -1.35 7.12
CA VAL A 63 6.46 -1.68 6.36
C VAL A 63 5.54 -0.47 6.35
N ASN A 64 5.00 -0.16 5.17
CA ASN A 64 3.98 0.87 4.99
C ASN A 64 2.66 0.22 4.60
N ILE A 65 1.57 0.77 5.12
CA ILE A 65 0.20 0.40 4.79
C ILE A 65 -0.53 1.69 4.40
N GLU A 66 -0.79 1.86 3.11
CA GLU A 66 -1.62 2.94 2.56
C GLU A 66 -3.08 2.49 2.53
N LEU A 67 -3.95 3.14 3.30
CA LEU A 67 -5.38 2.87 3.37
C LEU A 67 -6.16 4.01 2.72
N GLU A 68 -7.08 3.69 1.82
CA GLU A 68 -7.98 4.68 1.21
C GLU A 68 -9.41 4.16 1.08
N TYR A 69 -10.39 5.06 1.18
CA TYR A 69 -11.81 4.78 0.93
C TYR A 69 -12.43 5.78 -0.05
N LEU A 70 -13.47 5.35 -0.77
CA LEU A 70 -14.24 6.18 -1.72
C LEU A 70 -14.82 7.45 -1.07
N GLY A 71 -15.00 7.46 0.26
CA GLY A 71 -15.46 8.62 1.04
C GLY A 71 -14.38 9.66 1.37
N GLY A 72 -13.17 9.54 0.81
CA GLY A 72 -12.09 10.53 0.98
C GLY A 72 -11.19 10.31 2.19
N HIS A 73 -11.42 9.27 2.99
CA HIS A 73 -10.46 8.87 4.03
C HIS A 73 -9.21 8.28 3.39
N ALA A 74 -8.04 8.81 3.75
CA ALA A 74 -6.74 8.28 3.37
C ALA A 74 -5.71 8.45 4.49
N GLU A 75 -5.09 7.35 4.90
CA GLU A 75 -4.11 7.28 5.98
C GLU A 75 -3.00 6.29 5.62
N VAL A 76 -1.75 6.65 5.91
CA VAL A 76 -0.62 5.72 5.87
C VAL A 76 -0.21 5.38 7.29
N VAL A 77 -0.05 4.10 7.56
CA VAL A 77 0.59 3.59 8.77
C VAL A 77 1.96 3.04 8.38
N ALA A 78 3.00 3.51 9.06
CA ALA A 78 4.37 3.11 8.86
C ALA A 78 4.92 2.53 10.16
N THR A 79 5.48 1.32 10.09
CA THR A 79 6.13 0.68 11.25
C THR A 79 7.50 0.17 10.84
N GLU A 80 8.52 0.60 11.58
CA GLU A 80 9.86 0.05 11.47
C GLU A 80 9.90 -1.36 12.09
N TYR A 81 10.72 -2.25 11.53
CA TYR A 81 10.95 -3.57 12.07
C TYR A 81 12.40 -4.01 11.88
N THR A 82 12.83 -4.92 12.75
CA THR A 82 14.12 -5.60 12.65
C THR A 82 13.93 -7.09 12.46
N LEU A 83 14.71 -7.66 11.54
CA LEU A 83 14.75 -9.10 11.28
C LEU A 83 15.89 -9.72 12.09
N SER A 84 15.59 -10.78 12.84
CA SER A 84 16.59 -11.56 13.59
C SER A 84 16.40 -13.05 13.33
N SER A 85 17.36 -13.87 13.74
CA SER A 85 17.23 -15.33 13.70
C SER A 85 16.04 -15.87 14.51
N GLY A 86 15.54 -15.08 15.47
CA GLY A 86 14.36 -15.41 16.28
C GLY A 86 13.03 -14.93 15.70
N GLY A 87 13.02 -14.22 14.56
CA GLY A 87 11.82 -13.68 13.94
C GLY A 87 11.85 -12.17 13.76
N VAL A 88 10.67 -11.57 13.61
CA VAL A 88 10.46 -10.14 13.33
C VAL A 88 10.07 -9.40 14.61
N THR A 89 10.74 -8.30 14.92
CA THR A 89 10.34 -7.37 16.00
C THR A 89 9.88 -6.06 15.38
N PHE A 90 8.61 -5.72 15.59
CA PHE A 90 8.08 -4.42 15.19
C PHE A 90 8.38 -3.36 16.25
N HIS A 91 8.72 -2.15 15.79
CA HIS A 91 8.98 -0.98 16.61
C HIS A 91 7.75 -0.06 16.65
N GLU A 92 7.89 1.10 17.29
CA GLU A 92 6.83 2.10 17.30
C GLU A 92 6.52 2.56 15.87
N GLY A 93 5.23 2.60 15.53
CA GLY A 93 4.77 3.06 14.24
C GLY A 93 4.26 4.49 14.28
N ALA A 94 4.19 5.13 13.13
CA ALA A 94 3.55 6.42 12.93
C ALA A 94 2.39 6.30 11.95
N ALA A 95 1.33 7.07 12.18
CA ALA A 95 0.21 7.21 11.25
C ALA A 95 0.13 8.65 10.74
N LYS A 96 -0.21 8.82 9.46
CA LYS A 96 -0.37 10.15 8.86
C LYS A 96 -1.45 10.15 7.78
N THR A 97 -2.32 11.15 7.81
CA THR A 97 -3.29 11.40 6.73
C THR A 97 -2.60 11.97 5.49
N TYR A 98 -3.05 11.58 4.30
CA TYR A 98 -2.52 12.08 3.02
C TYR A 98 -3.63 12.28 1.98
N SER A 99 -3.32 12.92 0.86
CA SER A 99 -4.28 13.05 -0.25
C SER A 99 -4.45 11.70 -0.96
N PRO A 100 -5.67 11.16 -1.13
CA PRO A 100 -5.89 9.88 -1.79
C PRO A 100 -5.20 9.78 -3.14
N LEU A 101 -4.54 8.66 -3.42
CA LEU A 101 -3.89 8.33 -4.69
C LEU A 101 -4.76 7.43 -5.56
N VAL A 102 -5.41 6.43 -4.95
CA VAL A 102 -6.30 5.49 -5.64
C VAL A 102 -7.60 6.18 -6.03
N PHE A 103 -8.19 6.95 -5.10
CA PHE A 103 -9.47 7.61 -5.28
C PHE A 103 -9.36 9.10 -5.69
N ALA A 104 -8.17 9.59 -6.05
CA ALA A 104 -7.89 10.99 -6.39
C ALA A 104 -8.85 11.61 -7.43
N GLY A 105 -9.26 10.81 -8.43
CA GLY A 105 -10.16 11.24 -9.51
C GLY A 105 -11.66 11.00 -9.25
N ASN A 106 -12.01 10.33 -8.14
CA ASN A 106 -13.39 9.98 -7.80
C ASN A 106 -14.03 10.96 -6.79
N GLY A 107 -13.32 12.04 -6.45
CA GLY A 107 -13.81 13.09 -5.57
C GLY A 107 -14.96 13.88 -6.17
N THR A 108 -16.17 13.32 -6.15
CA THR A 108 -17.42 14.09 -6.14
C THR A 108 -17.71 14.50 -4.71
N GLY A 109 -16.94 15.46 -4.21
CA GLY A 109 -17.11 16.02 -2.88
C GLY A 109 -16.39 17.35 -2.79
N SER A 110 -16.98 18.38 -3.42
CA SER A 110 -16.73 19.75 -2.95
C SER A 110 -17.15 19.84 -1.47
N PRO A 111 -16.47 20.65 -0.65
CA PRO A 111 -16.98 21.01 0.67
C PRO A 111 -18.34 21.70 0.59
#